data_AF-A0A7Y3K2D7-F1
#
_entry.id   AF-A0A7Y3K2D7-F1
#
_cell.length_a   1.000
_cell.length_b   1.000
_cell.length_c   1.000
_cell.angle_alpha   90.00
_cell.angle_beta   90.00
_cell.angle_gamma   90.00
#
_symmetry.space_group_name_H-M   'P 1'
#
loop_
_entity.id
_entity.type
_entity.pdbx_description
1 polymer ?
#
loop_
_entity_poly.entity_id
_entity_poly.type
_entity_poly.pdbx_seq_one_letter_code
_entity_poly.pdbx_strand_id
1 'polypeptide(L)'
;MSHPSLKHLSIATLACIVALLLTICPAAAQAGDAIPSVATARGPIQVFVLVGDENMLEQGVIGSSGSQPKPGTLQAVVAHNPKYAFLKGKNGKWVTRHDVVVYDLDPILNNTKAMGHYLQVGDVPYGGRKAKHCIGPELMFGTIMGRHYKQPVLIVRFAALPYPWYVAGSRSLGHDFLPPSSRGSEAITGGWDVIHFNWGIWDAMYFSKSSRYYQGHGNTTSVADYENNLRRLVARLKLTGAKLIFANTTPIWKGPPGRPNGDVNAFNAVAKKVMQENGVTYENLNALVPPNGTPKNHNVHAVGNLAPQVIKDILAAIASRKHNNKPLPRVLLIGDSITGTYVKQVMYNLDGKADVYMIPTNGEGTWFGLRKINEWLQPKQYLLSGDSYLELVDGLRSTFKHLDKVFPGYHGQGYKLDGLVWFQGSADCKSDAMTAAYQSNLANLIIDLRKDLNAPRLPVVVAAIPPAAVWQRADIKSAEKVFEAQMAVGDPRKYPAFAGNVESIDTREDVFPKAQRPGGRDLFDGNADSYLKLGSQMATSMLHLLQAEHAGTPRHAGGVSRW
;
A
#
# COMPACT_ATOMS: atom_id res chain seq x y z
N MET A 1 42.90 25.22 -46.27
CA MET A 1 44.36 25.06 -46.48
C MET A 1 45.08 26.03 -45.54
N SER A 2 46.12 25.53 -44.87
CA SER A 2 47.23 26.24 -44.20
C SER A 2 46.97 27.22 -43.03
N HIS A 3 47.21 26.72 -41.80
CA HIS A 3 47.91 27.42 -40.70
C HIS A 3 49.28 27.98 -41.19
N PRO A 4 49.89 29.02 -40.57
CA PRO A 4 50.43 29.02 -39.18
C PRO A 4 50.38 30.43 -38.52
N SER A 5 50.94 30.82 -37.36
CA SER A 5 51.95 30.32 -36.41
C SER A 5 51.83 31.10 -35.08
N LEU A 6 52.10 30.47 -33.93
CA LEU A 6 52.46 31.13 -32.66
C LEU A 6 53.86 31.76 -32.72
N LYS A 7 54.07 32.91 -32.05
CA LYS A 7 55.32 33.25 -31.32
C LYS A 7 55.09 34.32 -30.22
N HIS A 8 55.44 33.94 -28.98
CA HIS A 8 56.07 34.73 -27.87
C HIS A 8 55.35 36.00 -27.33
N LEU A 9 55.38 36.42 -26.05
CA LEU A 9 56.36 36.28 -24.96
C LEU A 9 55.74 36.75 -23.60
N SER A 10 56.33 36.24 -22.51
CA SER A 10 56.58 36.84 -21.17
C SER A 10 55.48 37.31 -20.20
N ILE A 11 55.58 36.74 -19.00
CA ILE A 11 55.12 37.21 -17.69
C ILE A 11 55.95 38.44 -17.24
N ALA A 12 55.28 39.33 -16.49
CA ALA A 12 55.79 40.32 -15.52
C ALA A 12 55.82 41.81 -15.91
N THR A 13 55.61 42.63 -14.88
CA THR A 13 55.61 44.11 -14.80
C THR A 13 54.37 44.79 -15.41
N LEU A 14 53.55 45.56 -14.70
CA LEU A 14 53.89 46.58 -13.72
C LEU A 14 52.69 46.81 -12.77
N ALA A 15 52.99 46.74 -11.47
CA ALA A 15 52.22 47.28 -10.36
C ALA A 15 51.98 48.79 -10.53
N CYS A 16 50.82 49.29 -10.07
CA CYS A 16 50.64 50.52 -9.26
C CYS A 16 49.32 51.23 -9.56
N ILE A 17 48.26 50.86 -8.84
CA ILE A 17 47.41 51.86 -8.19
C ILE A 17 47.32 51.46 -6.72
N VAL A 18 48.16 52.13 -5.95
CA VAL A 18 48.14 52.20 -4.49
C VAL A 18 47.07 53.19 -4.08
N ALA A 19 46.34 52.84 -3.01
CA ALA A 19 45.77 53.71 -1.96
C ALA A 19 44.26 53.55 -1.78
N LEU A 20 43.85 52.74 -0.79
CA LEU A 20 43.10 53.28 0.34
C LEU A 20 43.08 52.30 1.55
N LEU A 21 43.67 52.80 2.64
CA LEU A 21 43.31 52.65 4.05
C LEU A 21 43.35 51.27 4.75
N LEU A 22 44.34 51.22 5.65
CA LEU A 22 44.57 50.34 6.78
C LEU A 22 43.54 50.53 7.93
N THR A 23 43.40 49.44 8.71
CA THR A 23 42.94 49.30 10.11
C THR A 23 41.45 49.22 10.43
N ILE A 24 40.92 47.98 10.58
CA ILE A 24 39.94 47.60 11.63
C ILE A 24 40.24 46.16 12.11
N CYS A 25 40.21 45.97 13.44
CA CYS A 25 40.34 44.79 14.31
C CYS A 25 40.12 43.37 13.74
N PRO A 26 40.75 42.33 14.33
CA PRO A 26 40.28 40.96 14.16
C PRO A 26 38.96 40.82 14.93
N ALA A 27 37.83 40.85 14.22
CA ALA A 27 36.57 40.44 14.77
C ALA A 27 36.68 38.95 15.14
N ALA A 28 36.51 38.66 16.43
CA ALA A 28 36.36 37.33 16.96
C ALA A 28 35.39 36.53 16.06
N ALA A 29 35.85 35.38 15.58
CA ALA A 29 35.00 34.41 14.91
C ALA A 29 33.91 33.99 15.89
N GLN A 30 32.73 34.61 15.78
CA GLN A 30 31.53 34.15 16.43
C GLN A 30 31.21 32.77 15.86
N ALA A 31 31.22 31.79 16.76
CA ALA A 31 30.72 30.45 16.53
C ALA A 31 29.27 30.55 16.05
N GLY A 32 29.09 30.62 14.73
CA GLY A 32 27.85 30.22 14.11
C GLY A 32 27.71 28.73 14.32
N ASP A 33 26.53 28.30 14.77
CA ASP A 33 26.14 26.91 14.95
C ASP A 33 26.39 26.11 13.64
N ALA A 34 27.61 25.60 13.46
CA ALA A 34 27.93 24.64 12.44
C ALA A 34 27.24 23.32 12.85
N ILE A 35 26.10 23.04 12.22
CA ILE A 35 25.42 21.76 12.33
C ILE A 35 26.44 20.69 11.92
N PRO A 36 26.75 19.69 12.78
CA PRO A 36 27.70 18.66 12.44
C PRO A 36 27.27 18.01 11.13
N SER A 37 28.13 18.06 10.11
CA SER A 37 27.89 17.26 8.91
C SER A 37 27.79 15.79 9.31
N VAL A 38 26.88 15.06 8.67
CA VAL A 38 26.71 13.60 8.79
C VAL A 38 28.06 12.85 8.72
N ALA A 39 29.06 13.44 8.06
CA ALA A 39 30.42 12.94 7.96
C ALA A 39 31.19 12.81 9.29
N THR A 40 30.65 13.27 10.43
CA THR A 40 31.31 13.19 11.75
C THR A 40 30.69 12.19 12.72
N ALA A 41 29.58 11.54 12.36
CA ALA A 41 28.89 10.61 13.26
C ALA A 41 29.63 9.27 13.35
N ARG A 42 30.08 8.91 14.56
CA ARG A 42 30.77 7.64 14.83
C ARG A 42 29.76 6.50 14.98
N GLY A 43 29.68 5.61 14.00
CA GLY A 43 28.98 4.32 14.13
C GLY A 43 27.98 4.02 13.01
N PRO A 44 27.35 2.84 13.04
CA PRO A 44 26.39 2.41 12.03
C PRO A 44 25.12 3.25 12.04
N ILE A 45 24.49 3.40 10.88
CA ILE A 45 23.17 4.03 10.76
C ILE A 45 22.15 3.23 11.58
N GLN A 46 21.40 3.89 12.45
CA GLN A 46 20.32 3.26 13.23
C GLN A 46 19.06 3.22 12.37
N VAL A 47 18.53 2.04 12.10
CA VAL A 47 17.44 1.83 11.14
C VAL A 47 16.16 1.44 11.85
N PHE A 48 15.09 2.18 11.56
CA PHE A 48 13.73 1.88 12.00
C PHE A 48 12.82 1.67 10.81
N VAL A 49 12.02 0.61 10.84
CA VAL A 49 11.06 0.29 9.78
C VAL A 49 9.65 0.64 10.25
N LEU A 50 8.97 1.50 9.51
CA LEU A 50 7.61 1.96 9.79
C LEU A 50 6.68 1.38 8.74
N VAL A 51 5.94 0.34 9.10
CA VAL A 51 5.01 -0.36 8.20
C VAL A 51 3.59 0.04 8.54
N GLY A 52 2.77 0.33 7.54
CA GLY A 52 1.39 0.68 7.82
C GLY A 52 0.48 0.86 6.61
N ASP A 53 -0.75 1.28 6.91
CA ASP A 53 -1.73 1.73 5.93
C ASP A 53 -1.37 3.11 5.36
N GLU A 54 -2.26 3.73 4.58
CA GLU A 54 -2.09 5.13 4.12
C GLU A 54 -1.89 6.14 5.26
N ASN A 55 -2.21 5.73 6.49
CA ASN A 55 -2.05 6.49 7.73
C ASN A 55 -0.62 6.49 8.28
N MET A 56 0.28 5.63 7.77
CA MET A 56 1.71 5.73 8.03
C MET A 56 2.40 6.77 7.11
N LEU A 57 1.68 7.25 6.09
CA LEU A 57 2.14 8.28 5.17
C LEU A 57 1.75 9.68 5.63
N GLU A 58 2.19 10.70 4.88
CA GLU A 58 1.86 12.08 5.18
C GLU A 58 0.40 12.40 4.84
N GLN A 59 -0.42 12.60 5.88
CA GLN A 59 -1.82 13.03 5.77
C GLN A 59 -2.16 14.20 6.72
N GLY A 60 -1.37 14.41 7.78
CA GLY A 60 -1.56 15.52 8.73
C GLY A 60 -1.34 16.87 8.05
N VAL A 61 -2.40 17.67 7.91
CA VAL A 61 -2.39 18.90 7.10
C VAL A 61 -1.50 19.96 7.75
N ILE A 62 -0.56 20.52 6.99
CA ILE A 62 0.32 21.58 7.52
C ILE A 62 -0.43 22.90 7.72
N GLY A 63 -1.33 23.24 6.78
CA GLY A 63 -1.98 24.55 6.68
C GLY A 63 -1.35 25.42 5.58
N SER A 64 -2.04 26.50 5.18
CA SER A 64 -1.61 27.36 4.07
C SER A 64 -0.81 28.56 4.58
N SER A 65 0.27 28.92 3.88
CA SER A 65 0.99 30.17 4.17
C SER A 65 0.09 31.39 3.94
N GLY A 66 0.11 32.37 4.86
CA GLY A 66 -0.62 33.63 4.73
C GLY A 66 -2.13 33.58 5.04
N SER A 67 -2.67 32.42 5.45
CA SER A 67 -4.05 32.29 5.92
C SER A 67 -4.10 32.08 7.44
N GLN A 68 -5.23 32.41 8.07
CA GLN A 68 -5.46 32.07 9.47
C GLN A 68 -5.38 30.53 9.66
N PRO A 69 -4.55 30.02 10.59
CA PRO A 69 -4.41 28.59 10.80
C PRO A 69 -5.73 27.94 11.18
N LYS A 70 -6.20 26.97 10.38
CA LYS A 70 -7.42 26.22 10.69
C LYS A 70 -7.16 25.27 11.86
N PRO A 71 -8.15 25.05 12.76
CA PRO A 71 -8.04 24.04 13.81
C PRO A 71 -7.59 22.68 13.26
N GLY A 72 -6.69 22.01 13.98
CA GLY A 72 -6.14 20.70 13.59
C GLY A 72 -5.00 20.73 12.56
N THR A 73 -4.67 21.89 11.97
CA THR A 73 -3.48 22.01 11.10
C THR A 73 -2.20 22.13 11.92
N LEU A 74 -1.06 21.71 11.37
CA LEU A 74 0.24 21.82 12.04
C LEU A 74 0.56 23.26 12.46
N GLN A 75 0.26 24.24 11.60
CA GLN A 75 0.42 25.66 11.92
C GLN A 75 -0.37 26.05 13.17
N ALA A 76 -1.64 25.64 13.28
CA ALA A 76 -2.47 25.93 14.44
C ALA A 76 -1.95 25.21 15.69
N VAL A 77 -1.58 23.94 15.57
CA VAL A 77 -1.07 23.13 16.68
C VAL A 77 0.22 23.72 17.25
N VAL A 78 1.17 24.12 16.39
CA VAL A 78 2.44 24.71 16.83
C VAL A 78 2.24 26.11 17.41
N ALA A 79 1.30 26.91 16.89
CA ALA A 79 1.01 28.24 17.41
C ALA A 79 0.43 28.22 18.84
N HIS A 80 -0.40 27.22 19.15
CA HIS A 80 -1.09 27.14 20.45
C HIS A 80 -0.44 26.20 21.45
N ASN A 81 0.52 25.37 21.02
CA ASN A 81 1.14 24.37 21.89
C ASN A 81 2.67 24.51 21.92
N PRO A 82 3.23 25.17 22.96
CA PRO A 82 4.67 25.41 23.10
C PRO A 82 5.53 24.15 23.03
N LYS A 83 4.97 22.97 23.33
CA LYS A 83 5.71 21.69 23.24
C LYS A 83 6.26 21.42 21.84
N TYR A 84 5.64 21.96 20.80
CA TYR A 84 6.02 21.77 19.40
C TYR A 84 6.78 22.97 18.81
N ALA A 85 7.12 23.99 19.61
CA ALA A 85 7.81 25.19 19.13
C ALA A 85 9.15 24.88 18.45
N PHE A 86 9.81 23.78 18.85
CA PHE A 86 11.06 23.33 18.25
C PHE A 86 10.95 22.93 16.77
N LEU A 87 9.74 22.70 16.25
CA LEU A 87 9.52 22.46 14.82
C LEU A 87 9.75 23.72 13.99
N LYS A 88 9.80 24.90 14.62
CA LYS A 88 10.13 26.18 14.01
C LYS A 88 11.52 26.65 14.43
N GLY A 89 12.31 27.06 13.45
CA GLY A 89 13.58 27.72 13.69
C GLY A 89 13.38 29.18 14.15
N LYS A 90 14.47 29.82 14.58
CA LYS A 90 14.46 31.25 15.00
C LYS A 90 13.93 32.20 13.91
N ASN A 91 14.01 31.80 12.64
CA ASN A 91 13.50 32.54 11.49
C ASN A 91 12.02 32.27 11.15
N GLY A 92 11.30 31.52 11.99
CA GLY A 92 9.89 31.14 11.77
C GLY A 92 9.66 30.11 10.65
N LYS A 93 10.72 29.57 10.03
CA LYS A 93 10.63 28.48 9.05
C LYS A 93 10.62 27.12 9.76
N TRP A 94 10.10 26.09 9.07
CA TRP A 94 10.15 24.72 9.57
C TRP A 94 11.60 24.22 9.63
N VAL A 95 11.93 23.47 10.67
CA VAL A 95 13.27 22.89 10.86
C VAL A 95 13.42 21.62 10.03
N THR A 96 14.56 21.49 9.35
CA THR A 96 15.02 20.24 8.73
C THR A 96 16.10 19.61 9.61
N ARG A 97 15.98 18.31 9.87
CA ARG A 97 16.95 17.50 10.62
C ARG A 97 17.85 16.74 9.65
N HIS A 98 19.13 17.08 9.64
CA HIS A 98 20.12 16.43 8.77
C HIS A 98 20.69 15.12 9.32
N ASP A 99 20.39 14.81 10.58
CA ASP A 99 20.78 13.60 11.29
C ASP A 99 19.77 12.45 11.14
N VAL A 100 18.61 12.72 10.51
CA VAL A 100 17.55 11.73 10.28
C VAL A 100 17.17 11.74 8.81
N VAL A 101 17.18 10.57 8.18
CA VAL A 101 16.78 10.35 6.79
C VAL A 101 15.50 9.53 6.75
N VAL A 102 14.57 9.91 5.90
CA VAL A 102 13.35 9.16 5.61
C VAL A 102 13.46 8.60 4.19
N TYR A 103 13.14 7.32 4.05
CA TYR A 103 13.14 6.59 2.79
C TYR A 103 11.84 5.80 2.64
N ASP A 104 11.11 6.04 1.55
CA ASP A 104 9.95 5.21 1.22
C ASP A 104 10.40 4.04 0.36
N LEU A 105 10.15 2.83 0.87
CA LEU A 105 10.51 1.58 0.26
C LEU A 105 9.46 1.06 -0.73
N ASP A 106 8.19 1.41 -0.51
CA ASP A 106 7.08 0.89 -1.31
C ASP A 106 7.29 1.21 -2.81
N PRO A 107 7.25 0.20 -3.69
CA PRO A 107 7.59 0.37 -5.10
C PRO A 107 6.61 1.28 -5.85
N ILE A 108 5.38 1.47 -5.36
CA ILE A 108 4.41 2.40 -5.93
C ILE A 108 4.76 3.84 -5.53
N LEU A 109 5.21 4.04 -4.28
CA LEU A 109 5.52 5.36 -3.74
C LEU A 109 6.90 5.90 -4.12
N ASN A 110 7.87 5.02 -4.38
CA ASN A 110 9.23 5.38 -4.79
C ASN A 110 9.68 4.55 -6.00
N ASN A 111 8.89 4.59 -7.08
CA ASN A 111 9.16 3.83 -8.29
C ASN A 111 10.45 4.25 -9.02
N THR A 112 10.95 5.46 -8.77
CA THR A 112 12.21 5.96 -9.33
C THR A 112 13.43 5.51 -8.54
N LYS A 113 13.25 4.85 -7.38
CA LYS A 113 14.31 4.51 -6.43
C LYS A 113 15.14 5.75 -6.04
N ALA A 114 14.47 6.89 -5.89
CA ALA A 114 15.10 8.12 -5.46
C ALA A 114 15.70 7.94 -4.06
N MET A 115 16.84 8.59 -3.84
CA MET A 115 17.50 8.66 -2.53
C MET A 115 16.54 9.20 -1.45
N GLY A 116 16.76 8.76 -0.21
CA GLY A 116 16.02 9.28 0.94
C GLY A 116 16.27 10.77 1.14
N HIS A 117 15.36 11.42 1.86
CA HIS A 117 15.45 12.84 2.17
C HIS A 117 15.64 13.06 3.67
N TYR A 118 16.22 14.19 4.04
CA TYR A 118 16.31 14.60 5.43
C TYR A 118 14.93 14.81 6.05
N LEU A 119 14.77 14.47 7.32
CA LEU A 119 13.51 14.63 8.03
C LEU A 119 13.13 16.11 8.12
N GLN A 120 11.92 16.43 7.67
CA GLN A 120 11.40 17.79 7.63
C GLN A 120 9.88 17.77 7.58
N VAL A 121 9.27 18.91 7.84
CA VAL A 121 7.82 19.11 7.61
C VAL A 121 7.55 18.95 6.11
N GLY A 122 6.60 18.07 5.75
CA GLY A 122 6.47 17.43 4.43
C GLY A 122 6.02 18.35 3.29
N ASP A 123 6.94 19.23 2.91
CA ASP A 123 6.84 20.16 1.80
C ASP A 123 7.85 19.85 0.67
N VAL A 124 8.34 18.61 0.61
CA VAL A 124 9.39 18.21 -0.32
C VAL A 124 8.93 17.01 -1.17
N PRO A 125 9.01 17.12 -2.51
CA PRO A 125 8.75 15.99 -3.40
C PRO A 125 9.88 14.98 -3.30
N TYR A 126 9.55 13.69 -3.21
CA TYR A 126 10.51 12.60 -3.27
C TYR A 126 9.84 11.35 -3.85
N GLY A 127 10.66 10.39 -4.31
CA GLY A 127 10.18 9.15 -4.93
C GLY A 127 9.30 9.34 -6.17
N GLY A 128 9.49 10.45 -6.90
CA GLY A 128 8.68 10.77 -8.09
C GLY A 128 7.31 11.36 -7.80
N ARG A 129 6.97 11.63 -6.53
CA ARG A 129 5.69 12.24 -6.12
C ARG A 129 5.80 13.75 -5.94
N LYS A 130 4.67 14.44 -6.11
CA LYS A 130 4.52 15.85 -5.71
C LYS A 130 4.49 15.96 -4.19
N ALA A 131 5.01 17.07 -3.66
CA ALA A 131 4.86 17.39 -2.24
C ALA A 131 3.36 17.44 -1.89
N LYS A 132 2.99 16.82 -0.75
CA LYS A 132 1.59 16.76 -0.29
C LYS A 132 1.22 17.90 0.67
N HIS A 133 2.18 18.71 1.11
CA HIS A 133 1.98 19.69 2.18
C HIS A 133 1.34 19.06 3.43
N CYS A 134 1.80 17.87 3.79
CA CYS A 134 1.31 17.11 4.94
C CYS A 134 2.49 16.58 5.76
N ILE A 135 2.23 16.13 6.98
CA ILE A 135 3.17 15.37 7.83
C ILE A 135 2.61 13.98 8.09
N GLY A 136 3.48 13.01 8.34
CA GLY A 136 3.11 11.73 8.93
C GLY A 136 3.69 11.55 10.33
N PRO A 137 3.53 10.36 10.93
CA PRO A 137 4.05 10.07 12.26
C PRO A 137 5.58 10.05 12.30
N GLU A 138 6.24 9.91 11.15
CA GLU A 138 7.71 9.95 11.04
C GLU A 138 8.31 11.26 11.56
N LEU A 139 7.57 12.37 11.51
CA LEU A 139 8.08 13.67 11.97
C LEU A 139 8.45 13.65 13.45
N MET A 140 7.51 13.22 14.30
CA MET A 140 7.78 13.12 15.74
C MET A 140 8.60 11.90 16.09
N PHE A 141 8.35 10.76 15.43
CA PHE A 141 9.14 9.56 15.66
C PHE A 141 10.62 9.82 15.40
N GLY A 142 10.95 10.35 14.22
CA GLY A 142 12.31 10.68 13.82
C GLY A 142 12.93 11.80 14.62
N THR A 143 12.17 12.81 15.04
CA THR A 143 12.69 13.86 15.93
C THR A 143 13.16 13.27 17.25
N ILE A 144 12.38 12.37 17.86
CA ILE A 144 12.73 11.75 19.14
C ILE A 144 13.93 10.81 18.96
N MET A 145 13.94 9.97 17.92
CA MET A 145 15.06 9.08 17.63
C MET A 145 16.35 9.85 17.35
N GLY A 146 16.31 10.90 16.53
CA GLY A 146 17.48 11.74 16.24
C GLY A 146 17.99 12.53 17.44
N ARG A 147 17.15 12.79 18.45
CA ARG A 147 17.61 13.35 19.74
C ARG A 147 18.24 12.31 20.65
N HIS A 148 17.79 11.06 20.55
CA HIS A 148 18.29 9.96 21.37
C HIS A 148 19.67 9.48 20.90
N TYR A 149 19.85 9.31 19.59
CA TYR A 149 21.07 8.77 19.00
C TYR A 149 22.09 9.85 18.65
N LYS A 150 23.37 9.52 18.83
CA LYS A 150 24.49 10.31 18.27
C LYS A 150 24.80 9.93 16.82
N GLN A 151 24.43 8.71 16.45
CA GLN A 151 24.52 8.15 15.11
C GLN A 151 23.36 8.66 14.24
N PRO A 152 23.55 8.70 12.90
CA PRO A 152 22.45 9.01 12.00
C PRO A 152 21.34 7.97 12.09
N VAL A 153 20.11 8.43 11.90
CA VAL A 153 18.91 7.59 11.90
C VAL A 153 18.37 7.47 10.47
N LEU A 154 18.00 6.27 10.05
CA LEU A 154 17.25 6.00 8.84
C LEU A 154 15.87 5.44 9.20
N ILE A 155 14.82 6.13 8.77
CA ILE A 155 13.45 5.66 8.81
C ILE A 155 13.10 5.09 7.44
N VAL A 156 12.83 3.80 7.37
CA VAL A 156 12.32 3.15 6.16
C VAL A 156 10.81 2.97 6.31
N ARG A 157 10.02 3.63 5.46
CA ARG A 157 8.55 3.46 5.46
C ARG A 157 8.10 2.48 4.38
N PHE A 158 7.14 1.64 4.73
CA PHE A 158 6.46 0.75 3.80
C PHE A 158 4.95 0.83 4.00
N ALA A 159 4.32 1.63 3.15
CA ALA A 159 2.89 1.90 3.14
C ALA A 159 2.48 2.36 1.74
N ALA A 160 1.21 2.20 1.36
CA ALA A 160 0.70 2.59 0.04
C ALA A 160 -0.63 3.35 0.14
N LEU A 161 -0.89 4.21 -0.83
CA LEU A 161 -2.22 4.80 -1.00
C LEU A 161 -3.17 3.79 -1.68
N PRO A 162 -4.49 3.83 -1.38
CA PRO A 162 -5.48 3.07 -2.12
C PRO A 162 -5.44 3.39 -3.62
N TYR A 163 -5.14 2.39 -4.48
CA TYR A 163 -5.16 2.54 -5.95
C TYR A 163 -6.50 2.11 -6.58
N PRO A 164 -7.03 2.79 -7.63
CA PRO A 164 -8.40 2.57 -8.13
C PRO A 164 -8.68 1.18 -8.73
N TRP A 165 -7.65 0.52 -9.28
CA TRP A 165 -7.76 -0.75 -10.02
C TRP A 165 -7.32 -1.96 -9.19
N TYR A 166 -6.71 -1.71 -8.03
CA TYR A 166 -6.54 -2.67 -6.97
C TYR A 166 -7.73 -2.51 -6.00
N VAL A 167 -8.02 -3.52 -5.18
CA VAL A 167 -8.96 -3.34 -4.06
C VAL A 167 -8.32 -2.36 -3.08
N ALA A 168 -8.63 -1.07 -3.27
CA ALA A 168 -8.11 0.04 -2.50
C ALA A 168 -8.69 0.10 -1.07
N GLY A 169 -7.81 0.05 -0.08
CA GLY A 169 -8.02 0.43 1.32
C GLY A 169 -7.38 -0.59 2.26
N SER A 170 -6.07 -0.41 2.48
CA SER A 170 -5.10 -1.22 3.24
C SER A 170 -4.77 -2.59 2.64
N ARG A 171 -3.49 -2.84 2.36
CA ARG A 171 -2.96 -4.20 2.14
C ARG A 171 -3.29 -4.98 3.42
N SER A 172 -4.20 -5.96 3.37
CA SER A 172 -4.68 -6.63 4.58
C SER A 172 -3.61 -7.55 5.15
N LEU A 173 -3.58 -7.73 6.45
CA LEU A 173 -2.71 -8.73 7.08
C LEU A 173 -3.16 -10.15 6.72
N GLY A 174 -4.47 -10.37 6.62
CA GLY A 174 -5.06 -11.66 6.25
C GLY A 174 -4.80 -12.11 4.81
N HIS A 175 -4.34 -11.22 3.92
CA HIS A 175 -4.09 -11.54 2.52
C HIS A 175 -2.73 -11.03 2.03
N ASP A 176 -2.52 -9.71 2.05
CA ASP A 176 -1.39 -9.06 1.36
C ASP A 176 -0.08 -9.13 2.15
N PHE A 177 -0.15 -9.02 3.47
CA PHE A 177 0.98 -9.23 4.39
C PHE A 177 0.96 -10.63 5.02
N LEU A 178 0.15 -11.56 4.52
CA LEU A 178 -0.01 -12.88 5.13
C LEU A 178 1.34 -13.60 5.24
N PRO A 179 1.86 -13.77 6.47
CA PRO A 179 3.21 -14.29 6.66
C PRO A 179 3.25 -15.79 6.30
N PRO A 180 4.41 -16.31 5.85
CA PRO A 180 4.53 -17.69 5.42
C PRO A 180 4.02 -18.72 6.44
N SER A 181 4.27 -18.52 7.73
CA SER A 181 3.83 -19.43 8.81
C SER A 181 2.33 -19.37 9.12
N SER A 182 1.63 -18.32 8.67
CA SER A 182 0.16 -18.28 8.71
C SER A 182 -0.49 -19.10 7.59
N ARG A 183 0.29 -19.50 6.58
CA ARG A 183 -0.16 -20.45 5.57
C ARG A 183 0.00 -21.83 6.20
N GLY A 184 -1.09 -22.60 6.30
CA GLY A 184 -0.96 -24.00 6.69
C GLY A 184 0.14 -24.68 5.87
N SER A 185 0.90 -25.60 6.48
CA SER A 185 2.11 -26.22 5.92
C SER A 185 1.90 -27.05 4.65
N GLU A 186 0.69 -27.10 4.10
CA GLU A 186 0.40 -27.82 2.87
C GLU A 186 0.83 -26.97 1.68
N ALA A 187 1.72 -27.52 0.85
CA ALA A 187 1.95 -27.01 -0.48
C ALA A 187 0.58 -26.78 -1.13
N ILE A 188 0.33 -25.57 -1.64
CA ILE A 188 -0.95 -25.26 -2.28
C ILE A 188 -1.05 -26.07 -3.57
N THR A 189 -1.59 -27.29 -3.46
CA THR A 189 -1.92 -28.18 -4.56
C THR A 189 -3.40 -27.97 -4.93
N GLY A 190 -3.75 -28.04 -6.22
CA GLY A 190 -5.14 -27.94 -6.70
C GLY A 190 -5.40 -26.81 -7.68
N GLY A 191 -6.64 -26.74 -8.19
CA GLY A 191 -7.11 -25.77 -9.18
C GLY A 191 -8.21 -24.86 -8.64
N TRP A 192 -9.12 -24.45 -9.54
CA TRP A 192 -10.30 -23.66 -9.21
C TRP A 192 -11.49 -24.57 -8.89
N ASP A 193 -12.24 -24.23 -7.84
CA ASP A 193 -13.48 -24.94 -7.51
C ASP A 193 -14.66 -24.36 -8.27
N VAL A 194 -14.71 -23.03 -8.38
CA VAL A 194 -15.70 -22.30 -9.15
C VAL A 194 -15.00 -21.26 -10.02
N ILE A 195 -15.43 -21.14 -11.28
CA ILE A 195 -15.08 -20.01 -12.12
C ILE A 195 -16.38 -19.31 -12.52
N HIS A 196 -16.54 -18.09 -12.04
CA HIS A 196 -17.59 -17.19 -12.47
C HIS A 196 -17.02 -16.26 -13.54
N PHE A 197 -17.70 -16.13 -14.67
CA PHE A 197 -17.17 -15.38 -15.79
C PHE A 197 -18.22 -14.65 -16.61
N ASN A 198 -17.84 -13.50 -17.18
CA ASN A 198 -18.67 -12.72 -18.08
C ASN A 198 -17.86 -12.14 -19.25
N TRP A 199 -18.47 -12.16 -20.45
CA TRP A 199 -18.01 -11.44 -21.65
C TRP A 199 -19.21 -11.07 -22.48
N GLY A 200 -19.12 -9.94 -23.19
CA GLY A 200 -20.09 -9.59 -24.23
C GLY A 200 -20.35 -8.10 -24.35
N ILE A 201 -20.10 -7.28 -23.31
CA ILE A 201 -20.21 -5.82 -23.44
C ILE A 201 -19.21 -5.32 -24.49
N TRP A 202 -17.95 -5.68 -24.35
CA TRP A 202 -16.90 -5.25 -25.27
C TRP A 202 -17.05 -5.87 -26.66
N ASP A 203 -17.61 -7.06 -26.75
CA ASP A 203 -17.91 -7.68 -28.04
C ASP A 203 -19.02 -6.94 -28.78
N ALA A 204 -20.05 -6.47 -28.05
CA ALA A 204 -21.17 -5.71 -28.59
C ALA A 204 -20.87 -4.20 -28.74
N MET A 205 -19.88 -3.64 -28.05
CA MET A 205 -19.56 -2.21 -28.18
C MET A 205 -18.88 -1.88 -29.51
N TYR A 206 -19.29 -0.77 -30.11
CA TYR A 206 -18.65 -0.21 -31.29
C TYR A 206 -17.30 0.44 -30.93
N PHE A 207 -16.23 -0.02 -31.58
CA PHE A 207 -14.90 0.59 -31.53
C PHE A 207 -14.46 1.04 -32.93
N SER A 208 -14.12 2.33 -33.09
CA SER A 208 -13.50 2.82 -34.33
C SER A 208 -12.11 2.20 -34.52
N LYS A 209 -11.63 2.08 -35.76
CA LYS A 209 -10.28 1.57 -36.06
C LYS A 209 -9.15 2.37 -35.39
N SER A 210 -9.39 3.64 -35.07
CA SER A 210 -8.47 4.51 -34.34
C SER A 210 -8.50 4.33 -32.82
N SER A 211 -9.46 3.59 -32.28
CA SER A 211 -9.54 3.32 -30.86
C SER A 211 -8.39 2.42 -30.42
N ARG A 212 -7.76 2.74 -29.28
CA ARG A 212 -6.79 1.82 -28.65
C ARG A 212 -7.38 0.47 -28.25
N TYR A 213 -8.71 0.38 -28.19
CA TYR A 213 -9.46 -0.84 -27.86
C TYR A 213 -9.96 -1.58 -29.10
N TYR A 214 -9.62 -1.13 -30.30
CA TYR A 214 -9.94 -1.85 -31.53
C TYR A 214 -9.15 -3.15 -31.59
N GLN A 215 -9.84 -4.28 -31.66
CA GLN A 215 -9.24 -5.61 -31.53
C GLN A 215 -9.05 -6.31 -32.89
N GLY A 216 -9.23 -5.60 -34.02
CA GLY A 216 -8.84 -6.11 -35.35
C GLY A 216 -9.88 -6.95 -36.08
N HIS A 217 -11.09 -7.13 -35.53
CA HIS A 217 -12.12 -8.06 -36.05
C HIS A 217 -13.40 -7.38 -36.55
N GLY A 218 -13.38 -6.05 -36.67
CA GLY A 218 -14.54 -5.25 -37.02
C GLY A 218 -14.83 -4.19 -35.96
N ASN A 219 -15.79 -3.30 -36.24
CA ASN A 219 -16.17 -2.28 -35.27
C ASN A 219 -16.95 -2.85 -34.08
N THR A 220 -17.68 -3.95 -34.30
CA THR A 220 -18.26 -4.81 -33.27
C THR A 220 -17.88 -6.26 -33.61
N THR A 221 -17.92 -7.15 -32.63
CA THR A 221 -17.78 -8.59 -32.88
C THR A 221 -19.06 -9.10 -33.53
N SER A 222 -18.97 -10.00 -34.51
CA SER A 222 -20.18 -10.65 -35.05
C SER A 222 -20.76 -11.64 -34.02
N VAL A 223 -22.08 -11.86 -34.02
CA VAL A 223 -22.72 -12.84 -33.12
C VAL A 223 -22.13 -14.25 -33.34
N ALA A 224 -21.78 -14.59 -34.59
CA ALA A 224 -21.15 -15.86 -34.94
C ALA A 224 -19.73 -16.00 -34.37
N ASP A 225 -18.91 -14.95 -34.48
CA ASP A 225 -17.55 -14.95 -33.90
C ASP A 225 -17.61 -15.00 -32.38
N TYR A 226 -18.54 -14.26 -31.76
CA TYR A 226 -18.77 -14.32 -30.32
C TYR A 226 -19.17 -15.72 -29.86
N GLU A 227 -20.09 -16.40 -30.56
CA GLU A 227 -20.45 -17.80 -30.29
C GLU A 227 -19.22 -18.72 -30.39
N ASN A 228 -18.44 -18.61 -31.47
CA ASN A 228 -17.24 -19.43 -31.68
C ASN A 228 -16.19 -19.18 -30.60
N ASN A 229 -15.97 -17.93 -30.22
CA ASN A 229 -15.02 -17.56 -29.18
C ASN A 229 -15.47 -18.07 -27.81
N LEU A 230 -16.75 -17.93 -27.46
CA LEU A 230 -17.29 -18.48 -26.22
C LEU A 230 -17.13 -19.99 -26.15
N ARG A 231 -17.37 -20.74 -27.23
CA ARG A 231 -17.14 -22.18 -27.27
C ARG A 231 -15.70 -22.54 -26.94
N ARG A 232 -14.74 -21.82 -27.53
CA ARG A 232 -13.30 -22.02 -27.27
C ARG A 232 -12.92 -21.66 -25.83
N LEU A 233 -13.47 -20.57 -25.29
CA LEU A 233 -13.24 -20.16 -23.90
C LEU A 233 -13.81 -21.19 -22.92
N VAL A 234 -15.06 -21.60 -23.10
CA VAL A 234 -15.71 -22.63 -22.27
C VAL A 234 -14.94 -23.94 -22.33
N ALA A 235 -14.47 -24.36 -23.51
CA ALA A 235 -13.63 -25.55 -23.65
C ALA A 235 -12.35 -25.44 -22.80
N ARG A 236 -11.68 -24.28 -22.78
CA ARG A 236 -10.49 -24.03 -21.92
C ARG A 236 -10.84 -24.03 -20.43
N LEU A 237 -11.92 -23.36 -20.04
CA LEU A 237 -12.38 -23.30 -18.66
C LEU A 237 -12.70 -24.70 -18.11
N LYS A 238 -13.34 -25.57 -18.91
CA LYS A 238 -13.69 -26.94 -18.49
C LYS A 238 -12.48 -27.80 -18.16
N LEU A 239 -11.31 -27.53 -18.74
CA LEU A 239 -10.06 -28.26 -18.43
C LEU A 239 -9.61 -28.08 -16.98
N THR A 240 -10.09 -27.04 -16.29
CA THR A 240 -9.77 -26.80 -14.88
C THR A 240 -10.49 -27.74 -13.92
N GLY A 241 -11.58 -28.38 -14.37
CA GLY A 241 -12.47 -29.17 -13.51
C GLY A 241 -13.40 -28.32 -12.62
N ALA A 242 -13.31 -26.99 -12.67
CA ALA A 242 -14.14 -26.09 -11.89
C ALA A 242 -15.61 -26.15 -12.29
N LYS A 243 -16.51 -25.84 -11.35
CA LYS A 243 -17.89 -25.49 -11.66
C LYS A 243 -17.91 -24.13 -12.36
N LEU A 244 -18.54 -24.08 -13.53
CA LEU A 244 -18.56 -22.89 -14.37
C LEU A 244 -19.90 -22.17 -14.25
N ILE A 245 -19.86 -20.85 -14.03
CA ILE A 245 -21.02 -19.97 -13.98
C ILE A 245 -20.78 -18.83 -14.96
N PHE A 246 -21.64 -18.72 -15.98
CA PHE A 246 -21.60 -17.62 -16.93
C PHE A 246 -22.64 -16.58 -16.59
N ALA A 247 -22.20 -15.35 -16.31
CA ALA A 247 -23.06 -14.19 -16.17
C ALA A 247 -23.27 -13.53 -17.55
N ASN A 248 -24.53 -13.42 -17.96
CA ASN A 248 -24.87 -12.87 -19.26
C ASN A 248 -24.66 -11.35 -19.36
N THR A 249 -24.61 -10.86 -20.60
CA THR A 249 -24.29 -9.47 -20.92
C THR A 249 -25.40 -8.54 -20.45
N THR A 250 -25.08 -7.56 -19.62
CA THR A 250 -26.03 -6.52 -19.17
C THR A 250 -26.38 -5.54 -20.30
N PRO A 251 -27.50 -4.81 -20.22
CA PRO A 251 -27.91 -3.89 -21.28
C PRO A 251 -26.87 -2.81 -21.59
N ILE A 252 -26.72 -2.49 -22.88
CA ILE A 252 -25.93 -1.34 -23.37
C ILE A 252 -26.85 -0.41 -24.16
N TRP A 253 -26.48 0.86 -24.25
CA TRP A 253 -27.17 1.79 -25.15
C TRP A 253 -26.93 1.44 -26.63
N LYS A 254 -27.84 1.82 -27.53
CA LYS A 254 -27.84 1.36 -28.93
C LYS A 254 -26.71 1.90 -29.82
N GLY A 255 -25.88 2.82 -29.33
CA GLY A 255 -24.93 3.56 -30.15
C GLY A 255 -25.59 4.73 -30.91
N PRO A 256 -24.81 5.67 -31.47
CA PRO A 256 -25.35 6.75 -32.28
C PRO A 256 -25.67 6.24 -33.71
N PRO A 257 -26.51 6.95 -34.47
CA PRO A 257 -26.75 6.65 -35.88
C PRO A 257 -25.44 6.49 -36.67
N GLY A 258 -25.33 5.43 -37.47
CA GLY A 258 -24.13 5.12 -38.26
C GLY A 258 -22.98 4.45 -37.50
N ARG A 259 -23.05 4.32 -36.17
CA ARG A 259 -22.09 3.55 -35.35
C ARG A 259 -22.82 2.73 -34.28
N PRO A 260 -23.83 1.93 -34.65
CA PRO A 260 -24.63 1.21 -33.68
C PRO A 260 -23.78 0.17 -32.95
N ASN A 261 -24.12 -0.07 -31.68
CA ASN A 261 -23.62 -1.22 -30.94
C ASN A 261 -24.35 -2.49 -31.39
N GLY A 262 -23.80 -3.65 -31.05
CA GLY A 262 -24.35 -4.98 -31.30
C GLY A 262 -25.63 -5.27 -30.52
N ASP A 263 -26.40 -6.24 -31.02
CA ASP A 263 -27.65 -6.68 -30.41
C ASP A 263 -27.40 -7.59 -29.20
N VAL A 264 -27.43 -7.00 -28.00
CA VAL A 264 -27.25 -7.74 -26.73
C VAL A 264 -28.20 -8.92 -26.58
N ASN A 265 -29.42 -8.86 -27.14
CA ASN A 265 -30.34 -10.00 -27.07
C ASN A 265 -29.84 -11.18 -27.90
N ALA A 266 -29.32 -10.92 -29.11
CA ALA A 266 -28.71 -11.94 -29.95
C ALA A 266 -27.45 -12.54 -29.30
N PHE A 267 -26.60 -11.70 -28.71
CA PHE A 267 -25.41 -12.16 -27.96
C PHE A 267 -25.81 -13.06 -26.78
N ASN A 268 -26.77 -12.63 -25.97
CA ASN A 268 -27.24 -13.43 -24.83
C ASN A 268 -27.94 -14.72 -25.26
N ALA A 269 -28.64 -14.72 -26.40
CA ALA A 269 -29.25 -15.93 -26.96
C ALA A 269 -28.20 -16.98 -27.34
N VAL A 270 -27.13 -16.60 -28.06
CA VAL A 270 -26.06 -17.54 -28.41
C VAL A 270 -25.23 -17.93 -27.20
N ALA A 271 -24.99 -17.03 -26.26
CA ALA A 271 -24.31 -17.37 -25.01
C ALA A 271 -25.10 -18.42 -24.22
N LYS A 272 -26.42 -18.23 -24.06
CA LYS A 272 -27.30 -19.21 -23.39
C LYS A 272 -27.22 -20.58 -24.05
N LYS A 273 -27.30 -20.62 -25.38
CA LYS A 273 -27.13 -21.86 -26.17
C LYS A 273 -25.80 -22.55 -25.86
N VAL A 274 -24.67 -21.83 -25.95
CA VAL A 274 -23.33 -22.38 -25.68
C VAL A 274 -23.23 -22.93 -24.24
N MET A 275 -23.75 -22.20 -23.25
CA MET A 275 -23.68 -22.63 -21.85
C MET A 275 -24.52 -23.87 -21.60
N GLN A 276 -25.73 -23.95 -22.15
CA GLN A 276 -26.62 -25.11 -22.04
C GLN A 276 -25.99 -26.36 -22.66
N GLU A 277 -25.44 -26.25 -23.87
CA GLU A 277 -24.75 -27.37 -24.56
C GLU A 277 -23.53 -27.89 -23.79
N ASN A 278 -22.92 -27.03 -22.96
CA ASN A 278 -21.70 -27.38 -22.24
C ASN A 278 -21.92 -27.72 -20.75
N GLY A 279 -23.16 -27.65 -20.25
CA GLY A 279 -23.49 -27.86 -18.85
C GLY A 279 -22.96 -26.76 -17.92
N VAL A 280 -22.81 -25.53 -18.43
CA VAL A 280 -22.41 -24.35 -17.66
C VAL A 280 -23.66 -23.67 -17.08
N THR A 281 -23.61 -23.28 -15.81
CA THR A 281 -24.71 -22.53 -15.19
C THR A 281 -24.85 -21.18 -15.88
N TYR A 282 -26.05 -20.85 -16.36
CA TYR A 282 -26.35 -19.59 -17.02
C TYR A 282 -27.06 -18.63 -16.05
N GLU A 283 -26.33 -17.61 -15.59
CA GLU A 283 -26.80 -16.58 -14.67
C GLU A 283 -27.30 -15.35 -15.45
N ASN A 284 -28.55 -14.94 -15.20
CA ASN A 284 -29.22 -13.88 -15.95
C ASN A 284 -29.12 -12.52 -15.24
N LEU A 285 -27.92 -11.96 -15.14
CA LEU A 285 -27.70 -10.63 -14.57
C LEU A 285 -28.35 -9.52 -15.39
N ASN A 286 -28.52 -9.71 -16.70
CA ASN A 286 -29.22 -8.78 -17.59
C ASN A 286 -30.63 -8.44 -17.08
N ALA A 287 -31.38 -9.46 -16.65
CA ALA A 287 -32.75 -9.28 -16.16
C ALA A 287 -32.85 -8.56 -14.81
N LEU A 288 -31.74 -8.46 -14.07
CA LEU A 288 -31.68 -7.75 -12.80
C LEU A 288 -31.38 -6.25 -12.97
N VAL A 289 -30.98 -5.81 -14.16
CA VAL A 289 -30.73 -4.40 -14.43
C VAL A 289 -32.06 -3.65 -14.50
N PRO A 290 -32.29 -2.64 -13.64
CA PRO A 290 -33.54 -1.90 -13.64
C PRO A 290 -33.80 -1.26 -15.02
N PRO A 291 -35.06 -1.10 -15.48
CA PRO A 291 -35.38 -0.43 -16.74
C PRO A 291 -34.76 0.98 -16.84
N ASN A 292 -34.70 1.68 -15.71
CA ASN A 292 -34.13 3.02 -15.54
C ASN A 292 -32.60 3.02 -15.52
N GLY A 293 -31.99 1.85 -15.28
CA GLY A 293 -30.55 1.56 -15.31
C GLY A 293 -30.03 1.19 -16.70
N THR A 294 -30.91 1.13 -17.72
CA THR A 294 -30.45 1.18 -19.10
C THR A 294 -29.58 2.44 -19.27
N PRO A 295 -28.38 2.37 -19.85
CA PRO A 295 -27.56 3.56 -20.00
C PRO A 295 -28.30 4.61 -20.84
N LYS A 296 -28.78 5.69 -20.21
CA LYS A 296 -29.32 6.88 -20.93
C LYS A 296 -28.25 7.58 -21.76
N ASN A 297 -26.99 7.27 -21.47
CA ASN A 297 -25.78 7.73 -22.14
C ASN A 297 -24.84 6.53 -22.36
N HIS A 298 -23.59 6.78 -22.76
CA HIS A 298 -22.61 5.73 -23.03
C HIS A 298 -22.07 4.97 -21.79
N ASN A 299 -22.61 5.20 -20.59
CA ASN A 299 -22.14 4.56 -19.36
C ASN A 299 -22.77 3.19 -19.09
N VAL A 300 -22.05 2.13 -19.44
CA VAL A 300 -22.47 0.72 -19.26
C VAL A 300 -22.53 0.25 -17.80
N HIS A 301 -22.07 1.06 -16.83
CA HIS A 301 -21.94 0.66 -15.43
C HIS A 301 -23.19 0.89 -14.57
N ALA A 302 -24.26 1.43 -15.13
CA ALA A 302 -25.49 1.76 -14.41
C ALA A 302 -26.38 0.53 -14.12
N VAL A 303 -25.79 -0.57 -13.65
CA VAL A 303 -26.43 -1.89 -13.60
C VAL A 303 -27.16 -2.23 -12.29
N GLY A 304 -27.12 -1.34 -11.29
CA GLY A 304 -27.65 -1.62 -9.95
C GLY A 304 -26.79 -2.61 -9.16
N ASN A 305 -27.35 -3.23 -8.12
CA ASN A 305 -26.62 -4.20 -7.30
C ASN A 305 -26.83 -5.64 -7.79
N LEU A 306 -25.81 -6.20 -8.44
CA LEU A 306 -25.82 -7.56 -8.97
C LEU A 306 -25.24 -8.61 -7.99
N ALA A 307 -24.54 -8.17 -6.93
CA ALA A 307 -23.80 -9.06 -6.04
C ALA A 307 -24.67 -10.16 -5.38
N PRO A 308 -25.91 -9.90 -4.91
CA PRO A 308 -26.72 -10.93 -4.26
C PRO A 308 -26.95 -12.18 -5.11
N GLN A 309 -27.18 -12.00 -6.42
CA GLN A 309 -27.38 -13.12 -7.34
C GLN A 309 -26.05 -13.87 -7.57
N VAL A 310 -24.95 -13.15 -7.82
CA VAL A 310 -23.61 -13.73 -8.00
C VAL A 310 -23.18 -14.56 -6.79
N ILE A 311 -23.38 -14.04 -5.58
CA ILE A 311 -23.08 -14.75 -4.32
C ILE A 311 -23.92 -16.02 -4.20
N LYS A 312 -25.21 -15.95 -4.48
CA LYS A 312 -26.13 -17.08 -4.40
C LYS A 312 -25.68 -18.23 -5.32
N ASP A 313 -25.36 -17.91 -6.57
CA ASP A 313 -25.00 -18.93 -7.55
C ASP A 313 -23.60 -19.52 -7.28
N ILE A 314 -22.64 -18.70 -6.81
CA ILE A 314 -21.33 -19.20 -6.34
C ILE A 314 -21.50 -20.16 -5.14
N LEU A 315 -22.30 -19.80 -4.13
CA LEU A 315 -22.54 -20.66 -2.97
C LEU A 315 -23.23 -21.97 -3.37
N ALA A 316 -24.17 -21.94 -4.31
CA ALA A 316 -24.81 -23.14 -4.85
C ALA A 316 -23.78 -24.03 -5.58
N ALA A 317 -22.89 -23.45 -6.37
CA ALA A 317 -21.82 -24.20 -7.03
C ALA A 317 -20.86 -24.85 -6.01
N ILE A 318 -20.46 -24.12 -4.97
CA ILE A 318 -19.63 -24.63 -3.87
C ILE A 318 -20.32 -25.79 -3.14
N ALA A 319 -21.60 -25.65 -2.81
CA ALA A 319 -22.37 -26.67 -2.10
C ALA A 319 -22.54 -27.97 -2.92
N SER A 320 -22.47 -27.88 -4.25
CA SER A 320 -22.57 -29.04 -5.15
C SER A 320 -21.28 -29.86 -5.26
N ARG A 321 -20.18 -29.44 -4.61
CA ARG A 321 -18.91 -30.17 -4.65
C ARG A 321 -18.98 -31.44 -3.82
N LYS A 322 -18.26 -32.48 -4.28
CA LYS A 322 -18.21 -33.78 -3.59
C LYS A 322 -17.45 -33.75 -2.26
N HIS A 323 -16.55 -32.78 -2.06
CA HIS A 323 -15.74 -32.65 -0.86
C HIS A 323 -15.76 -31.20 -0.35
N ASN A 324 -16.07 -31.04 0.94
CA ASN A 324 -16.05 -29.77 1.67
C ASN A 324 -15.05 -29.88 2.83
N ASN A 325 -13.76 -29.91 2.51
CA ASN A 325 -12.69 -29.90 3.51
C ASN A 325 -11.76 -28.71 3.25
N LYS A 326 -11.03 -28.30 4.29
CA LYS A 326 -9.98 -27.28 4.20
C LYS A 326 -8.91 -27.71 3.17
N PRO A 327 -8.32 -26.77 2.40
CA PRO A 327 -8.55 -25.30 2.43
C PRO A 327 -9.93 -24.88 1.89
N LEU A 328 -10.32 -23.61 2.08
CA LEU A 328 -11.61 -23.09 1.57
C LEU A 328 -11.71 -23.27 0.03
N PRO A 329 -12.93 -23.44 -0.52
CA PRO A 329 -13.14 -23.43 -1.97
C PRO A 329 -12.56 -22.20 -2.64
N ARG A 330 -11.87 -22.38 -3.77
CA ARG A 330 -11.31 -21.28 -4.57
C ARG A 330 -12.24 -20.86 -5.69
N VAL A 331 -12.58 -19.58 -5.73
CA VAL A 331 -13.45 -18.98 -6.74
C VAL A 331 -12.63 -17.99 -7.56
N LEU A 332 -12.58 -18.17 -8.88
CA LEU A 332 -11.99 -17.18 -9.79
C LEU A 332 -13.09 -16.40 -10.52
N LEU A 333 -13.01 -15.08 -10.48
CA LEU A 333 -13.83 -14.15 -11.25
C LEU A 333 -13.07 -13.70 -12.50
N ILE A 334 -13.58 -14.03 -13.68
CA ILE A 334 -13.03 -13.61 -14.97
C ILE A 334 -14.04 -12.72 -15.67
N GLY A 335 -13.78 -11.43 -15.76
CA GLY A 335 -14.83 -10.55 -16.26
C GLY A 335 -14.41 -9.17 -16.69
N ASP A 336 -15.28 -8.56 -17.50
CA ASP A 336 -15.13 -7.19 -17.96
C ASP A 336 -15.39 -6.17 -16.84
N SER A 337 -15.56 -4.92 -17.22
CA SER A 337 -15.73 -3.80 -16.30
C SER A 337 -17.02 -3.90 -15.45
N ILE A 338 -17.99 -4.75 -15.82
CA ILE A 338 -19.19 -5.01 -15.02
C ILE A 338 -18.87 -5.84 -13.78
N THR A 339 -17.93 -6.78 -13.87
CA THR A 339 -17.48 -7.55 -12.69
C THR A 339 -16.93 -6.62 -11.60
N GLY A 340 -16.28 -5.53 -12.00
CA GLY A 340 -15.83 -4.47 -11.10
C GLY A 340 -16.96 -3.81 -10.27
N THR A 341 -18.22 -3.90 -10.70
CA THR A 341 -19.36 -3.30 -9.99
C THR A 341 -19.81 -4.12 -8.76
N TYR A 342 -19.58 -5.44 -8.76
CA TYR A 342 -20.03 -6.34 -7.70
C TYR A 342 -18.91 -7.11 -6.99
N VAL A 343 -17.69 -7.18 -7.56
CA VAL A 343 -16.57 -7.97 -7.01
C VAL A 343 -16.29 -7.69 -5.53
N LYS A 344 -16.29 -6.41 -5.11
CA LYS A 344 -16.02 -6.05 -3.70
C LYS A 344 -17.04 -6.64 -2.75
N GLN A 345 -18.32 -6.60 -3.12
CA GLN A 345 -19.39 -7.16 -2.30
C GLN A 345 -19.38 -8.69 -2.34
N VAL A 346 -19.05 -9.31 -3.48
CA VAL A 346 -18.87 -10.77 -3.58
C VAL A 346 -17.75 -11.24 -2.67
N MET A 347 -16.55 -10.65 -2.78
CA MET A 347 -15.40 -10.99 -1.93
C MET A 347 -15.74 -10.83 -0.44
N TYR A 348 -16.37 -9.71 -0.07
CA TYR A 348 -16.80 -9.45 1.32
C TYR A 348 -17.76 -10.52 1.86
N ASN A 349 -18.78 -10.90 1.09
CA ASN A 349 -19.85 -11.79 1.57
C ASN A 349 -19.47 -13.28 1.51
N LEU A 350 -18.47 -13.62 0.70
CA LEU A 350 -17.91 -14.96 0.59
C LEU A 350 -16.67 -15.17 1.47
N ASP A 351 -16.17 -14.13 2.12
CA ASP A 351 -15.07 -14.25 3.08
C ASP A 351 -15.38 -15.31 4.17
N GLY A 352 -14.37 -16.12 4.50
CA GLY A 352 -14.49 -17.28 5.38
C GLY A 352 -15.32 -18.45 4.83
N LYS A 353 -15.95 -18.30 3.66
CA LYS A 353 -16.71 -19.35 2.97
C LYS A 353 -16.01 -19.84 1.71
N ALA A 354 -15.28 -18.95 1.03
CA ALA A 354 -14.50 -19.22 -0.16
C ALA A 354 -13.36 -18.21 -0.32
N ASP A 355 -12.24 -18.64 -0.89
CA ASP A 355 -11.18 -17.75 -1.32
C ASP A 355 -11.52 -17.22 -2.72
N VAL A 356 -11.86 -15.94 -2.81
CA VAL A 356 -12.31 -15.31 -4.07
C VAL A 356 -11.18 -14.48 -4.68
N TYR A 357 -10.88 -14.76 -5.94
CA TYR A 357 -9.83 -14.11 -6.73
C TYR A 357 -10.45 -13.47 -7.97
N MET A 358 -9.85 -12.40 -8.48
CA MET A 358 -10.22 -11.77 -9.75
C MET A 358 -9.00 -11.66 -10.64
N ILE A 359 -9.19 -11.78 -11.95
CA ILE A 359 -8.13 -11.53 -12.94
C ILE A 359 -7.47 -10.14 -12.73
N PRO A 360 -6.15 -9.99 -12.96
CA PRO A 360 -5.42 -8.75 -12.65
C PRO A 360 -5.66 -7.61 -13.65
N THR A 361 -6.56 -7.82 -14.62
CA THR A 361 -6.85 -6.89 -15.72
C THR A 361 -8.35 -6.84 -16.01
N ASN A 362 -8.79 -5.90 -16.84
CA ASN A 362 -10.14 -5.98 -17.41
C ASN A 362 -10.24 -7.22 -18.33
N GLY A 363 -11.34 -7.98 -18.26
CA GLY A 363 -11.59 -9.13 -19.13
C GLY A 363 -11.89 -8.76 -20.58
N GLU A 364 -12.23 -7.49 -20.84
CA GLU A 364 -12.64 -6.91 -22.12
C GLU A 364 -13.67 -7.77 -22.86
N GLY A 365 -13.41 -8.12 -24.12
CA GLY A 365 -14.25 -8.98 -24.95
C GLY A 365 -13.62 -10.36 -25.17
N THR A 366 -14.38 -11.26 -25.77
CA THR A 366 -13.99 -12.67 -25.94
C THR A 366 -12.64 -12.84 -26.66
N TRP A 367 -12.28 -11.95 -27.57
CA TRP A 367 -10.98 -11.98 -28.25
C TRP A 367 -9.79 -11.72 -27.33
N PHE A 368 -9.91 -10.80 -26.37
CA PHE A 368 -8.89 -10.60 -25.36
C PHE A 368 -8.84 -11.79 -24.40
N GLY A 369 -10.02 -12.30 -24.01
CA GLY A 369 -10.14 -13.54 -23.28
C GLY A 369 -9.35 -14.68 -23.93
N LEU A 370 -9.51 -14.91 -25.23
CA LEU A 370 -8.78 -15.97 -25.94
C LEU A 370 -7.26 -15.81 -25.90
N ARG A 371 -6.74 -14.58 -25.87
CA ARG A 371 -5.30 -14.31 -25.74
C ARG A 371 -4.78 -14.58 -24.33
N LYS A 372 -5.61 -14.35 -23.32
CA LYS A 372 -5.20 -14.32 -21.90
C LYS A 372 -5.65 -15.51 -21.07
N ILE A 373 -6.59 -16.32 -21.54
CA ILE A 373 -7.22 -17.36 -20.71
C ILE A 373 -6.23 -18.35 -20.10
N ASN A 374 -5.18 -18.73 -20.85
CA ASN A 374 -4.15 -19.64 -20.33
C ASN A 374 -3.27 -19.00 -19.25
N GLU A 375 -3.07 -17.67 -19.30
CA GLU A 375 -2.42 -16.91 -18.25
C GLU A 375 -3.36 -16.90 -17.04
N TRP A 376 -4.57 -16.36 -17.18
CA TRP A 376 -5.56 -16.19 -16.10
C TRP A 376 -6.01 -17.47 -15.40
N LEU A 377 -5.85 -18.65 -16.01
CA LEU A 377 -6.20 -19.89 -15.34
C LEU A 377 -5.12 -20.42 -14.40
N GLN A 378 -3.91 -19.86 -14.40
CA GLN A 378 -2.80 -20.32 -13.56
C GLN A 378 -3.02 -19.90 -12.11
N PRO A 379 -3.28 -20.83 -11.16
CA PRO A 379 -3.56 -20.45 -9.78
C PRO A 379 -2.38 -19.75 -9.10
N LYS A 380 -1.15 -20.10 -9.49
CA LYS A 380 0.08 -19.51 -8.94
C LYS A 380 0.15 -17.99 -8.99
N GLN A 381 -0.53 -17.32 -9.93
CA GLN A 381 -0.49 -15.86 -10.00
C GLN A 381 -1.43 -15.16 -9.00
N TYR A 382 -2.40 -15.88 -8.44
CA TYR A 382 -3.40 -15.35 -7.50
C TYR A 382 -3.16 -15.83 -6.08
N LEU A 383 -2.56 -17.01 -5.96
CA LEU A 383 -2.24 -17.65 -4.69
C LEU A 383 -0.99 -17.07 -4.04
N LEU A 384 -0.44 -15.99 -4.61
CA LEU A 384 0.52 -15.10 -4.00
C LEU A 384 -0.17 -14.21 -2.96
N SER A 385 -0.75 -14.84 -1.93
CA SER A 385 -0.91 -14.12 -0.66
C SER A 385 0.47 -13.73 -0.15
N GLY A 386 0.57 -12.71 0.69
CA GLY A 386 1.82 -12.22 1.27
C GLY A 386 2.76 -11.50 0.29
N ASP A 387 2.29 -11.03 -0.86
CA ASP A 387 3.13 -10.23 -1.77
C ASP A 387 3.70 -8.99 -1.09
N SER A 388 2.90 -8.31 -0.26
CA SER A 388 3.39 -7.15 0.49
C SER A 388 4.38 -7.54 1.58
N TYR A 389 4.25 -8.75 2.14
CA TYR A 389 5.25 -9.32 3.03
C TYR A 389 6.58 -9.55 2.30
N LEU A 390 6.54 -10.18 1.13
CA LEU A 390 7.75 -10.44 0.32
C LEU A 390 8.38 -9.15 -0.18
N GLU A 391 7.59 -8.21 -0.69
CA GLU A 391 8.05 -6.88 -1.11
C GLU A 391 8.72 -6.12 0.05
N LEU A 392 8.17 -6.20 1.26
CA LEU A 392 8.79 -5.61 2.45
C LEU A 392 10.15 -6.26 2.74
N VAL A 393 10.22 -7.59 2.80
CA VAL A 393 11.46 -8.33 3.12
C VAL A 393 12.53 -8.09 2.05
N ASP A 394 12.20 -8.29 0.78
CA ASP A 394 13.13 -8.10 -0.34
C ASP A 394 13.53 -6.64 -0.51
N GLY A 395 12.56 -5.74 -0.29
CA GLY A 395 12.79 -4.31 -0.28
C GLY A 395 13.80 -3.89 0.79
N LEU A 396 13.63 -4.34 2.04
CA LEU A 396 14.56 -4.04 3.12
C LEU A 396 15.96 -4.60 2.85
N ARG A 397 16.06 -5.86 2.39
CA ARG A 397 17.33 -6.47 1.99
C ARG A 397 18.04 -5.67 0.90
N SER A 398 17.28 -5.22 -0.10
CA SER A 398 17.79 -4.36 -1.18
C SER A 398 18.26 -3.01 -0.64
N THR A 399 17.47 -2.36 0.23
CA THR A 399 17.84 -1.09 0.86
C THR A 399 19.15 -1.21 1.63
N PHE A 400 19.33 -2.27 2.42
CA PHE A 400 20.54 -2.47 3.22
C PHE A 400 21.77 -2.79 2.37
N LYS A 401 21.59 -3.49 1.24
CA LYS A 401 22.65 -3.74 0.27
C LYS A 401 23.08 -2.46 -0.48
N HIS A 402 22.19 -1.49 -0.60
CA HIS A 402 22.36 -0.28 -1.44
C HIS A 402 22.22 1.02 -0.65
N LEU A 403 22.75 1.07 0.57
CA LEU A 403 22.72 2.26 1.43
C LEU A 403 23.39 3.48 0.79
N ASP A 404 24.36 3.29 -0.11
CA ASP A 404 24.98 4.33 -0.93
C ASP A 404 23.99 5.09 -1.82
N LYS A 405 22.89 4.42 -2.20
CA LYS A 405 21.81 5.00 -3.03
C LYS A 405 20.63 5.50 -2.21
N VAL A 406 20.51 5.05 -0.97
CA VAL A 406 19.38 5.34 -0.09
C VAL A 406 19.69 6.47 0.87
N PHE A 407 20.88 6.50 1.45
CA PHE A 407 21.23 7.38 2.56
C PHE A 407 22.23 8.46 2.10
N PRO A 408 21.83 9.75 2.08
CA PRO A 408 22.73 10.86 1.78
C PRO A 408 23.95 10.88 2.71
N GLY A 409 25.16 10.90 2.16
CA GLY A 409 26.40 10.91 2.96
C GLY A 409 26.76 9.54 3.55
N TYR A 410 26.31 8.44 2.93
CA TYR A 410 26.82 7.11 3.26
C TYR A 410 28.26 6.95 2.79
N HIS A 411 29.15 6.58 3.71
CA HIS A 411 30.59 6.39 3.49
C HIS A 411 31.05 4.98 3.90
N GLY A 412 30.13 4.01 3.98
CA GLY A 412 30.45 2.63 4.36
C GLY A 412 30.33 2.33 5.86
N GLN A 413 29.73 3.22 6.66
CA GLN A 413 29.57 3.03 8.11
C GLN A 413 28.66 1.84 8.51
N GLY A 414 28.00 1.18 7.56
CA GLY A 414 27.06 0.10 7.82
C GLY A 414 25.76 0.56 8.49
N TYR A 415 25.00 -0.40 9.00
CA TYR A 415 23.71 -0.15 9.63
C TYR A 415 23.44 -1.12 10.78
N LYS A 416 22.49 -0.75 11.64
CA LYS A 416 21.88 -1.59 12.66
C LYS A 416 20.36 -1.49 12.50
N LEU A 417 19.68 -2.62 12.42
CA LEU A 417 18.21 -2.66 12.41
C LEU A 417 17.71 -2.66 13.86
N ASP A 418 17.20 -1.52 14.32
CA ASP A 418 16.89 -1.27 15.74
C ASP A 418 15.42 -1.50 16.09
N GLY A 419 14.50 -1.39 15.14
CA GLY A 419 13.09 -1.63 15.47
C GLY A 419 12.15 -1.58 14.30
N LEU A 420 10.96 -2.15 14.52
CA LEU A 420 9.84 -2.11 13.60
C LEU A 420 8.62 -1.52 14.29
N VAL A 421 7.90 -0.66 13.58
CA VAL A 421 6.58 -0.17 13.96
C VAL A 421 5.55 -0.71 12.99
N TRP A 422 4.47 -1.26 13.52
CA TRP A 422 3.31 -1.75 12.76
C TRP A 422 2.09 -0.89 13.03
N PHE A 423 1.56 -0.23 11.99
CA PHE A 423 0.34 0.58 12.02
C PHE A 423 -0.55 0.31 10.80
N GLN A 424 -1.01 -0.93 10.71
CA GLN A 424 -1.85 -1.49 9.65
C GLN A 424 -3.02 -2.19 10.33
N GLY A 425 -4.18 -2.25 9.68
CA GLY A 425 -5.28 -3.14 10.12
C GLY A 425 -6.66 -2.72 9.63
N SER A 426 -6.76 -1.56 8.99
CA SER A 426 -8.04 -0.98 8.59
C SER A 426 -8.76 -1.83 7.52
N ALA A 427 -8.02 -2.59 6.69
CA ALA A 427 -8.60 -3.54 5.75
C ALA A 427 -9.21 -4.76 6.44
N ASP A 428 -8.51 -5.29 7.43
CA ASP A 428 -8.88 -6.51 8.12
C ASP A 428 -10.18 -6.35 8.93
N CYS A 429 -10.54 -5.09 9.25
CA CYS A 429 -11.81 -4.72 9.88
C CYS A 429 -13.05 -4.98 8.99
N LYS A 430 -12.85 -5.25 7.70
CA LYS A 430 -13.91 -5.45 6.72
C LYS A 430 -14.42 -6.89 6.67
N SER A 431 -13.82 -7.84 7.36
CA SER A 431 -14.38 -9.20 7.36
C SER A 431 -14.18 -9.93 8.66
N ASP A 432 -15.17 -10.76 9.02
CA ASP A 432 -15.13 -11.52 10.26
C ASP A 432 -14.01 -12.57 10.24
N ALA A 433 -13.71 -13.19 9.09
CA ALA A 433 -12.61 -14.16 9.03
C ALA A 433 -11.23 -13.48 9.12
N MET A 434 -11.00 -12.38 8.39
CA MET A 434 -9.75 -11.63 8.51
C MET A 434 -9.56 -11.09 9.92
N THR A 435 -10.62 -10.53 10.52
CA THR A 435 -10.58 -10.07 11.90
C THR A 435 -10.26 -11.21 12.87
N ALA A 436 -10.93 -12.36 12.75
CA ALA A 436 -10.72 -13.50 13.65
C ALA A 436 -9.30 -14.08 13.55
N ALA A 437 -8.70 -14.04 12.36
CA ALA A 437 -7.33 -14.49 12.11
C ALA A 437 -6.26 -13.42 12.43
N TYR A 438 -6.65 -12.16 12.63
CA TYR A 438 -5.72 -11.03 12.71
C TYR A 438 -4.68 -11.20 13.82
N GLN A 439 -5.11 -11.59 15.03
CA GLN A 439 -4.22 -11.74 16.18
C GLN A 439 -3.10 -12.76 15.92
N SER A 440 -3.47 -13.95 15.41
CA SER A 440 -2.51 -15.00 15.07
C SER A 440 -1.61 -14.58 13.90
N ASN A 441 -2.18 -13.93 12.89
CA ASN A 441 -1.40 -13.47 11.74
C ASN A 441 -0.40 -12.39 12.14
N LEU A 442 -0.74 -11.50 13.06
CA LEU A 442 0.17 -10.45 13.54
C LEU A 442 1.32 -11.05 14.36
N ALA A 443 1.02 -12.03 15.22
CA ALA A 443 2.06 -12.75 15.94
C ALA A 443 3.01 -13.50 14.99
N ASN A 444 2.45 -14.21 14.00
CA ASN A 444 3.22 -14.91 12.97
C ASN A 444 4.05 -13.95 12.10
N LEU A 445 3.51 -12.78 11.77
CA LEU A 445 4.19 -11.74 11.01
C LEU A 445 5.46 -11.29 11.75
N ILE A 446 5.34 -11.02 13.04
CA ILE A 446 6.47 -10.62 13.88
C ILE A 446 7.54 -11.71 13.90
N ILE A 447 7.13 -12.97 14.08
CA ILE A 447 8.06 -14.12 14.13
C ILE A 447 8.78 -14.29 12.78
N ASP A 448 8.04 -14.27 11.67
CA ASP A 448 8.59 -14.52 10.36
C ASP A 448 9.47 -13.35 9.88
N LEU A 449 9.08 -12.09 10.13
CA LEU A 449 9.94 -10.94 9.82
C LEU A 449 11.26 -11.01 10.59
N ARG A 450 11.23 -11.38 11.89
CA ARG A 450 12.46 -11.56 12.67
C ARG A 450 13.36 -12.65 12.08
N LYS A 451 12.77 -13.75 11.62
CA LYS A 451 13.51 -14.83 10.95
C LYS A 451 14.10 -14.37 9.62
N ASP A 452 13.29 -13.80 8.74
CA ASP A 452 13.68 -13.44 7.37
C ASP A 452 14.63 -12.24 7.31
N LEU A 453 14.57 -11.35 8.30
CA LEU A 453 15.51 -10.24 8.47
C LEU A 453 16.72 -10.61 9.34
N ASN A 454 16.82 -11.86 9.81
CA ASN A 454 17.88 -12.35 10.71
C ASN A 454 18.04 -11.47 11.98
N ALA A 455 16.93 -11.08 12.58
CA ALA A 455 16.84 -10.21 13.74
C ALA A 455 15.91 -10.84 14.81
N PRO A 456 16.31 -11.96 15.46
CA PRO A 456 15.45 -12.77 16.34
C PRO A 456 14.90 -12.00 17.55
N ARG A 457 15.54 -10.89 17.91
CA ARG A 457 15.16 -10.00 19.00
C ARG A 457 14.69 -8.61 18.55
N LEU A 458 14.39 -8.38 17.27
CA LEU A 458 13.96 -7.06 16.80
C LEU A 458 12.81 -6.49 17.64
N PRO A 459 12.97 -5.34 18.31
CA PRO A 459 11.88 -4.63 18.98
C PRO A 459 10.73 -4.31 18.03
N VAL A 460 9.49 -4.59 18.45
CA VAL A 460 8.29 -4.28 17.66
C VAL A 460 7.30 -3.45 18.46
N VAL A 461 6.91 -2.31 17.92
CA VAL A 461 5.79 -1.51 18.44
C VAL A 461 4.57 -1.69 17.53
N VAL A 462 3.45 -2.12 18.10
CA VAL A 462 2.17 -2.22 17.42
C VAL A 462 1.33 -1.00 17.80
N ALA A 463 1.09 -0.10 16.83
CA ALA A 463 0.14 0.98 17.02
C ALA A 463 -1.27 0.48 16.75
N ALA A 464 -2.08 0.35 17.81
CA ALA A 464 -3.42 -0.19 17.67
C ALA A 464 -4.33 0.82 16.99
N ILE A 465 -5.01 0.44 15.91
CA ILE A 465 -5.85 1.37 15.14
C ILE A 465 -7.06 1.80 15.97
N PRO A 466 -7.36 3.10 16.09
CA PRO A 466 -8.46 3.52 16.93
C PRO A 466 -9.80 3.14 16.28
N PRO A 467 -10.67 2.34 16.94
CA PRO A 467 -11.91 1.87 16.31
C PRO A 467 -12.81 3.02 15.82
N ALA A 468 -12.87 4.11 16.57
CA ALA A 468 -13.67 5.30 16.24
C ALA A 468 -13.14 6.11 15.03
N ALA A 469 -11.88 5.88 14.62
CA ALA A 469 -11.24 6.58 13.51
C ALA A 469 -11.37 5.84 12.18
N VAL A 470 -11.67 4.53 12.20
CA VAL A 470 -11.86 3.75 10.97
C VAL A 470 -13.11 4.28 10.27
N TRP A 471 -12.91 4.98 9.15
CA TRP A 471 -13.93 5.79 8.47
C TRP A 471 -15.28 5.08 8.29
N GLN A 472 -16.36 5.82 8.58
CA GLN A 472 -17.74 5.43 8.33
C GLN A 472 -18.00 5.02 6.86
N ARG A 473 -17.98 3.71 6.61
CA ARG A 473 -18.95 3.05 5.74
C ARG A 473 -19.71 2.07 6.61
N ALA A 474 -20.99 1.88 6.35
CA ALA A 474 -21.94 1.06 7.12
C ALA A 474 -21.58 -0.45 7.24
N ASP A 475 -20.33 -0.83 6.90
CA ASP A 475 -19.86 -2.20 6.69
C ASP A 475 -18.67 -2.58 7.60
N ILE A 476 -18.13 -1.67 8.42
CA ILE A 476 -17.06 -2.00 9.39
C ILE A 476 -17.72 -2.46 10.70
N LYS A 477 -17.78 -3.77 10.90
CA LYS A 477 -18.37 -4.40 12.09
C LYS A 477 -17.33 -4.79 13.15
N SER A 478 -16.04 -4.72 12.83
CA SER A 478 -15.01 -5.48 13.53
C SER A 478 -13.74 -4.70 13.91
N ALA A 479 -13.73 -3.37 13.80
CA ALA A 479 -12.57 -2.55 14.17
C ALA A 479 -12.16 -2.72 15.64
N GLU A 480 -13.12 -2.88 16.55
CA GLU A 480 -12.86 -3.21 17.96
C GLU A 480 -12.08 -4.51 18.09
N LYS A 481 -12.47 -5.57 17.37
CA LYS A 481 -11.79 -6.86 17.43
C LYS A 481 -10.35 -6.79 16.90
N VAL A 482 -10.10 -6.01 15.84
CA VAL A 482 -8.73 -5.77 15.33
C VAL A 482 -7.91 -4.99 16.34
N PHE A 483 -8.46 -3.94 16.95
CA PHE A 483 -7.81 -3.20 18.03
C PHE A 483 -7.47 -4.12 19.22
N GLU A 484 -8.42 -4.93 19.68
CA GLU A 484 -8.20 -5.89 20.78
C GLU A 484 -7.13 -6.93 20.41
N ALA A 485 -7.09 -7.39 19.16
CA ALA A 485 -6.05 -8.28 18.67
C ALA A 485 -4.66 -7.61 18.67
N GLN A 486 -4.58 -6.34 18.27
CA GLN A 486 -3.35 -5.56 18.31
C GLN A 486 -2.88 -5.35 19.75
N MET A 487 -3.77 -5.00 20.68
CA MET A 487 -3.45 -4.88 22.09
C MET A 487 -3.04 -6.22 22.71
N ALA A 488 -3.69 -7.32 22.32
CA ALA A 488 -3.40 -8.65 22.82
C ALA A 488 -1.98 -9.13 22.49
N VAL A 489 -1.48 -8.84 21.28
CA VAL A 489 -0.12 -9.22 20.85
C VAL A 489 0.97 -8.58 21.74
N GLY A 490 0.73 -7.38 22.26
CA GLY A 490 1.64 -6.72 23.21
C GLY A 490 1.45 -7.12 24.68
N ASP A 491 0.43 -7.93 25.03
CA ASP A 491 0.21 -8.38 26.41
C ASP A 491 1.09 -9.60 26.73
N PRO A 492 2.09 -9.47 27.63
CA PRO A 492 3.00 -10.56 27.96
C PRO A 492 2.31 -11.76 28.63
N ARG A 493 1.08 -11.60 29.16
CA ARG A 493 0.30 -12.72 29.70
C ARG A 493 -0.31 -13.57 28.60
N LYS A 494 -0.62 -12.97 27.44
CA LYS A 494 -1.14 -13.66 26.25
C LYS A 494 -0.03 -14.16 25.33
N TYR A 495 1.03 -13.38 25.19
CA TYR A 495 2.21 -13.72 24.38
C TYR A 495 3.51 -13.61 25.21
N PRO A 496 3.82 -14.58 26.10
CA PRO A 496 5.01 -14.54 26.94
C PRO A 496 6.33 -14.46 26.14
N ALA A 497 6.37 -15.06 24.96
CA ALA A 497 7.53 -15.00 24.06
C ALA A 497 7.84 -13.58 23.53
N PHE A 498 6.90 -12.65 23.67
CA PHE A 498 7.03 -11.26 23.25
C PHE A 498 7.32 -10.29 24.41
N ALA A 499 7.35 -10.78 25.65
CA ALA A 499 7.59 -9.96 26.84
C ALA A 499 8.92 -9.20 26.74
N GLY A 500 8.86 -7.88 26.94
CA GLY A 500 10.02 -6.99 26.89
C GLY A 500 10.58 -6.74 25.49
N ASN A 501 9.89 -7.18 24.43
CA ASN A 501 10.36 -7.03 23.05
C ASN A 501 9.25 -6.74 22.02
N VAL A 502 7.98 -6.80 22.43
CA VAL A 502 6.84 -6.28 21.67
C VAL A 502 5.98 -5.47 22.62
N GLU A 503 5.53 -4.31 22.18
CA GLU A 503 4.60 -3.46 22.94
C GLU A 503 3.51 -2.94 22.02
N SER A 504 2.29 -2.84 22.54
CA SER A 504 1.16 -2.26 21.82
C SER A 504 0.75 -0.92 22.44
N ILE A 505 0.60 0.11 21.61
CA ILE A 505 0.14 1.43 22.04
C ILE A 505 -1.35 1.59 21.74
N ASP A 506 -2.08 2.14 22.70
CA ASP A 506 -3.49 2.51 22.57
C ASP A 506 -3.60 3.94 22.03
N THR A 507 -4.13 4.08 20.81
CA THR A 507 -4.23 5.39 20.14
C THR A 507 -5.66 5.95 20.15
N ARG A 508 -6.57 5.44 20.99
CA ARG A 508 -7.98 5.89 21.02
C ARG A 508 -8.13 7.35 21.40
N GLU A 509 -7.27 7.84 22.29
CA GLU A 509 -7.26 9.24 22.73
C GLU A 509 -6.72 10.23 21.66
N ASP A 510 -6.17 9.71 20.57
CA ASP A 510 -5.64 10.53 19.47
C ASP A 510 -6.69 10.85 18.40
N VAL A 511 -7.95 10.39 18.58
CA VAL A 511 -9.07 10.70 17.70
C VAL A 511 -9.78 11.98 18.17
N PHE A 512 -9.79 13.01 17.31
CA PHE A 512 -10.33 14.32 17.68
C PHE A 512 -11.79 14.57 17.19
N PRO A 513 -12.50 15.53 17.83
CA PRO A 513 -13.83 15.95 17.41
C PRO A 513 -13.82 16.58 16.02
N LYS A 514 -14.99 16.56 15.33
CA LYS A 514 -15.16 17.10 13.98
C LYS A 514 -14.66 18.55 13.80
N ALA A 515 -14.75 19.36 14.85
CA ALA A 515 -14.30 20.76 14.82
C ALA A 515 -12.77 20.94 14.62
N GLN A 516 -11.97 19.89 14.81
CA GLN A 516 -10.51 19.91 14.65
C GLN A 516 -10.05 19.13 13.42
N ARG A 517 -10.93 18.92 12.44
CA ARG A 517 -10.67 18.11 11.25
C ARG A 517 -10.44 19.01 10.04
N PRO A 518 -9.20 19.15 9.54
CA PRO A 518 -8.89 20.01 8.41
C PRO A 518 -9.33 19.45 7.05
N GLY A 519 -9.80 18.19 6.96
CA GLY A 519 -10.45 17.62 5.78
C GLY A 519 -9.62 16.57 5.02
N GLY A 520 -9.04 15.62 5.75
CA GLY A 520 -8.31 14.48 5.22
C GLY A 520 -9.22 13.30 4.83
N ARG A 521 -8.63 12.25 4.23
CA ARG A 521 -9.32 10.97 3.91
C ARG A 521 -8.63 9.78 4.57
N ASP A 522 -8.00 10.03 5.71
CA ASP A 522 -7.18 9.15 6.56
C ASP A 522 -7.80 9.06 7.96
N LEU A 523 -7.39 8.09 8.79
CA LEU A 523 -7.96 7.83 10.12
C LEU A 523 -8.14 9.08 10.99
N PHE A 524 -7.25 10.07 10.84
CA PHE A 524 -7.26 11.27 11.68
C PHE A 524 -7.88 12.49 10.97
N ASP A 525 -8.48 12.32 9.79
CA ASP A 525 -9.12 13.38 8.99
C ASP A 525 -8.16 14.57 8.78
N GLY A 526 -6.88 14.23 8.56
CA GLY A 526 -5.78 15.16 8.36
C GLY A 526 -5.35 15.94 9.60
N ASN A 527 -5.78 15.57 10.81
CA ASN A 527 -5.41 16.26 12.04
C ASN A 527 -3.92 16.06 12.36
N ALA A 528 -3.14 17.14 12.33
CA ALA A 528 -1.71 17.10 12.54
C ALA A 528 -1.32 16.73 13.99
N ASP A 529 -2.11 17.09 15.01
CA ASP A 529 -1.78 16.75 16.41
C ASP A 529 -1.87 15.24 16.64
N SER A 530 -2.83 14.54 16.03
CA SER A 530 -2.90 13.08 16.06
C SER A 530 -1.61 12.45 15.56
N TYR A 531 -1.10 12.92 14.42
CA TYR A 531 0.14 12.44 13.83
C TYR A 531 1.36 12.71 14.71
N LEU A 532 1.42 13.89 15.34
CA LEU A 532 2.50 14.22 16.27
C LEU A 532 2.46 13.36 17.54
N LYS A 533 1.27 13.14 18.11
CA LYS A 533 1.07 12.29 19.29
C LYS A 533 1.39 10.82 18.98
N LEU A 534 0.85 10.29 17.89
CA LEU A 534 1.10 8.93 17.42
C LEU A 534 2.60 8.67 17.24
N GLY A 535 3.30 9.54 16.51
CA GLY A 535 4.75 9.42 16.32
C GLY A 535 5.52 9.50 17.64
N SER A 536 5.04 10.29 18.61
CA SER A 536 5.66 10.42 19.94
C SER A 536 5.47 9.16 20.79
N GLN A 537 4.26 8.59 20.79
CA GLN A 537 3.95 7.34 21.49
C GLN A 537 4.75 6.17 20.89
N MET A 538 4.77 6.05 19.56
CA MET A 538 5.56 5.04 18.84
C MET A 538 7.04 5.11 19.23
N ALA A 539 7.62 6.32 19.26
CA ALA A 539 9.02 6.50 19.63
C ALA A 539 9.28 6.21 21.11
N THR A 540 8.39 6.63 22.00
CA THR A 540 8.53 6.39 23.45
C THR A 540 8.50 4.89 23.76
N SER A 541 7.53 4.18 23.18
CA SER A 541 7.39 2.72 23.30
C SER A 541 8.61 2.00 22.71
N MET A 542 9.09 2.44 21.55
CA MET A 542 10.31 1.88 20.93
C MET A 542 11.55 2.08 21.82
N LEU A 543 11.73 3.27 22.41
CA LEU A 543 12.84 3.52 23.33
C LEU A 543 12.75 2.68 24.61
N HIS A 544 11.53 2.41 25.11
CA HIS A 544 11.33 1.51 26.25
C HIS A 544 11.79 0.09 25.94
N LEU A 545 11.40 -0.47 24.79
CA LEU A 545 11.83 -1.80 24.34
C LEU A 545 13.36 -1.87 24.15
N LEU A 546 13.97 -0.84 23.56
CA LEU A 546 15.41 -0.75 23.37
C LEU A 546 16.17 -0.70 24.71
N GLN A 547 15.63 -0.03 25.74
CA GLN A 547 16.25 -0.02 27.07
C GLN A 547 16.17 -1.41 27.75
N ALA A 548 15.03 -2.09 27.63
CA ALA A 548 14.85 -3.43 28.17
C ALA A 548 15.81 -4.46 27.54
N GLU A 549 16.10 -4.33 26.25
CA GLU A 549 17.08 -5.17 25.56
C GLU A 549 18.50 -5.03 26.13
N HIS A 550 18.94 -3.79 26.36
CA HIS A 550 20.25 -3.53 26.94
C HIS A 550 20.35 -4.03 28.40
N ALA A 551 19.26 -3.98 29.17
CA ALA A 551 19.22 -4.49 30.54
C ALA A 551 19.26 -6.04 30.63
N GLY A 552 18.75 -6.74 29.61
CA GLY A 552 18.70 -8.19 29.54
C GLY A 552 19.95 -8.88 28.99
N THR A 553 20.99 -8.12 28.61
CA THR A 553 22.26 -8.67 28.13
C THR A 553 23.19 -8.91 29.33
N PRO A 554 23.57 -10.16 29.68
CA PRO A 554 24.52 -10.39 30.75
C PRO A 554 25.82 -9.65 30.44
N ARG A 555 26.36 -8.90 31.41
CA ARG A 555 27.73 -8.38 31.33
C ARG A 555 28.66 -9.58 31.25
N HIS A 556 29.07 -9.99 30.05
CA HIS A 556 30.21 -10.89 29.91
C HIS A 556 31.43 -10.16 30.46
N ALA A 557 31.84 -10.55 31.66
CA ALA A 557 33.16 -10.28 32.18
C ALA A 557 34.19 -10.77 31.14
N GLY A 558 35.23 -9.96 30.95
CA GLY A 558 36.16 -10.04 29.83
C GLY A 558 36.69 -11.45 29.55
N GLY A 559 36.62 -11.82 28.27
CA GLY A 559 37.37 -12.92 27.67
C GLY A 559 38.07 -12.39 26.44
N VAL A 560 39.38 -12.20 26.54
CA VAL A 560 40.27 -11.95 25.40
C VAL A 560 40.38 -13.24 24.58
N SER A 561 40.05 -13.19 23.29
CA SER A 561 40.58 -14.11 22.27
C SER A 561 40.53 -13.40 20.92
N ARG A 562 41.63 -12.82 20.43
CA ARG A 562 42.47 -13.39 19.36
C ARG A 562 41.65 -14.30 18.42
N TRP A 563 41.23 -13.79 17.27
CA TRP A 563 41.88 -13.96 15.96
C TRP A 563 41.46 -12.81 15.05
#